data_AF-A0A7T7HZK2-F1
#
_entry.id   AF-A0A7T7HZK2-F1
#
_cell.length_a   1.000
_cell.length_b   1.000
_cell.length_c   1.000
_cell.angle_alpha   90.00
_cell.angle_beta   90.00
_cell.angle_gamma   90.00
#
_symmetry.space_group_name_H-M   'P 1'
#
loop_
_entity.id
_entity.type
_entity.pdbx_description
1 polymer ?
#
loop_
_entity_poly.entity_id
_entity_poly.type
_entity_poly.pdbx_seq_one_letter_code
_entity_poly.pdbx_strand_id
1 'polypeptide(L)'
;MDQQFAAVAALALSFLALLISAATAYRQLTLMRGANILPIVLESFSETRTQEWTVCREYINERLAMEHDPRGGLTGLPEPIKHQVRKVAFFFDDLGKLVAHRVVDEDLILGAYGGSVLAMWRALAPYIATQREIDGAGTAVYFEDLARRAHTRTGTEIHARIGLRPFPE
;
A
#
# COMPACT_ATOMS: atom_id res chain seq x y z
N MET A 1 0.96 -32.55 54.12
CA MET A 1 0.30 -32.69 52.81
C MET A 1 -0.18 -31.32 52.31
N ASP A 2 -0.74 -30.48 53.17
CA ASP A 2 -1.25 -29.13 52.83
C ASP A 2 -0.20 -28.18 52.23
N GLN A 3 1.04 -28.20 52.73
CA GLN A 3 2.09 -27.27 52.29
C GLN A 3 2.56 -27.54 50.85
N GLN A 4 2.57 -28.81 50.43
CA GLN A 4 2.97 -29.23 49.09
C GLN A 4 1.85 -28.95 48.07
N PHE A 5 0.59 -29.11 48.47
CA PHE A 5 -0.56 -28.73 47.66
C PHE A 5 -0.61 -27.21 47.42
N ALA A 6 -0.36 -26.41 48.47
CA ALA A 6 -0.28 -24.96 48.37
C ALA A 6 0.84 -24.50 47.42
N ALA A 7 2.00 -25.16 47.47
CA ALA A 7 3.12 -24.85 46.56
C ALA A 7 2.78 -25.14 45.09
N VAL A 8 2.16 -26.30 44.81
CA VAL A 8 1.73 -26.66 43.43
C VAL A 8 0.66 -25.70 42.92
N ALA A 9 -0.31 -25.33 43.76
CA ALA A 9 -1.36 -24.39 43.40
C ALA A 9 -0.80 -22.98 43.10
N ALA A 10 0.13 -22.50 43.93
CA ALA A 10 0.79 -21.21 43.70
C ALA A 10 1.58 -21.22 42.39
N LEU A 11 2.31 -22.30 42.10
CA LEU A 11 3.11 -22.44 40.88
C LEU A 11 2.23 -22.50 39.62
N ALA A 12 1.11 -23.23 39.67
CA ALA A 12 0.12 -23.25 38.60
C ALA A 12 -0.50 -21.86 38.36
N LEU A 13 -0.83 -21.12 39.44
CA LEU A 13 -1.38 -19.77 39.35
C LEU A 13 -0.37 -18.79 38.74
N SER A 14 0.90 -18.86 39.14
CA SER A 14 1.98 -18.05 38.55
C SER A 14 2.18 -18.36 37.07
N PHE A 15 2.13 -19.63 36.67
CA PHE A 15 2.25 -20.03 35.27
C PHE A 15 1.07 -19.53 34.42
N LEU A 16 -0.15 -19.65 34.95
CA LEU A 16 -1.35 -19.13 34.29
C LEU A 16 -1.30 -17.60 34.14
N ALA A 17 -0.87 -16.90 35.19
CA ALA A 17 -0.67 -15.45 35.14
C ALA A 17 0.35 -15.06 34.06
N LEU A 18 1.47 -15.79 33.96
CA LEU A 18 2.49 -15.55 32.94
C LEU A 18 1.94 -15.76 31.52
N LEU A 19 1.16 -16.83 31.29
CA LEU A 19 0.52 -17.09 30.00
C LEU A 19 -0.46 -15.98 29.61
N ILE A 20 -1.28 -15.52 30.57
CA ILE A 20 -2.22 -14.41 30.35
C ILE A 20 -1.44 -13.12 30.04
N SER A 21 -0.39 -12.81 30.80
CA SER A 21 0.46 -11.63 30.56
C SER A 21 1.15 -11.68 29.20
N ALA A 22 1.67 -12.84 28.78
CA ALA A 22 2.26 -13.00 27.46
C ALA A 22 1.23 -12.81 26.34
N ALA A 23 0.02 -13.38 26.50
CA ALA A 23 -1.06 -13.24 25.53
C ALA A 23 -1.56 -11.79 25.41
N THR A 24 -1.70 -11.08 26.53
CA THR A 24 -2.12 -9.67 26.52
C THR A 24 -1.03 -8.76 25.96
N ALA A 25 0.23 -8.96 26.31
CA ALA A 25 1.37 -8.22 25.73
C ALA A 25 1.45 -8.42 24.21
N TYR A 26 1.25 -9.64 23.72
CA TYR A 26 1.22 -9.92 22.28
C TYR A 26 0.07 -9.18 21.57
N ARG A 27 -1.13 -9.19 22.17
CA ARG A 27 -2.28 -8.43 21.66
C ARG A 27 -2.04 -6.93 21.68
N GLN A 28 -1.46 -6.40 22.76
CA GLN A 28 -1.12 -4.99 22.91
C GLN A 28 -0.09 -4.55 21.86
N LEU A 29 0.95 -5.34 21.62
CA LEU A 29 1.94 -5.07 20.56
C LEU A 29 1.30 -5.04 19.16
N THR A 30 0.33 -5.92 18.90
CA THR A 30 -0.40 -5.95 17.63
C THR A 30 -1.27 -4.70 17.46
N LEU A 31 -1.99 -4.27 18.52
CA LEU A 31 -2.82 -3.07 18.51
C LEU A 31 -2.00 -1.78 18.42
N MET A 32 -0.87 -1.70 19.13
CA MET A 32 0.04 -0.55 19.10
C MET A 32 0.70 -0.35 17.73
N ARG A 33 1.01 -1.44 17.02
CA ARG A 33 1.48 -1.36 15.63
C ARG A 33 0.44 -0.66 14.75
N GLY A 34 -0.85 -1.02 14.87
CA GLY A 34 -1.93 -0.37 14.11
C GLY A 34 -2.12 1.13 14.42
N ALA A 35 -1.93 1.54 15.67
CA ALA A 35 -2.11 2.93 16.11
C ALA A 35 -1.15 3.93 15.44
N ASN A 36 0.08 3.51 15.11
CA ASN A 36 1.07 4.38 14.46
C ASN A 36 0.93 4.43 12.93
N ILE A 37 0.19 3.50 12.33
CA ILE A 37 0.06 3.38 10.86
C ILE A 37 -1.11 4.21 10.34
N LEU A 38 -2.17 4.36 11.15
CA LEU A 38 -3.38 5.08 10.76
C LEU A 38 -3.11 6.51 10.24
N PRO A 39 -2.23 7.33 10.86
CA PRO A 39 -1.91 8.65 10.32
C PRO A 39 -1.32 8.62 8.90
N ILE A 40 -0.42 7.66 8.61
CA ILE A 40 0.23 7.50 7.30
C ILE A 40 -0.80 7.12 6.22
N VAL A 41 -1.72 6.23 6.56
CA VAL A 41 -2.82 5.83 5.66
C VAL A 41 -3.76 7.01 5.40
N LEU A 42 -4.11 7.77 6.44
CA LEU A 42 -4.98 8.94 6.31
C LEU A 42 -4.32 10.07 5.51
N GLU A 43 -3.02 10.31 5.70
CA GLU A 43 -2.23 11.25 4.91
C GLU A 43 -2.22 10.85 3.44
N SER A 44 -1.95 9.59 3.14
CA SER A 44 -2.00 9.05 1.77
C SER A 44 -3.38 9.26 1.14
N PHE A 45 -4.46 9.03 1.90
CA PHE A 45 -5.82 9.27 1.42
C PHE A 45 -6.09 10.76 1.18
N SER A 46 -5.55 11.64 2.03
CA SER A 46 -5.74 13.09 1.89
C SER A 46 -5.07 13.64 0.63
N GLU A 47 -3.88 13.14 0.28
CA GLU A 47 -3.15 13.56 -0.92
C GLU A 47 -3.97 13.33 -2.19
N THR A 48 -4.61 12.15 -2.28
CA THR A 48 -5.44 11.77 -3.44
C THR A 48 -6.73 12.57 -3.61
N ARG A 49 -7.07 13.42 -2.63
CA ARG A 49 -8.25 14.31 -2.66
C ARG A 49 -7.92 15.73 -3.04
N THR A 50 -6.64 16.05 -3.26
CA THR A 50 -6.24 17.38 -3.70
C THR A 50 -6.63 17.63 -5.15
N GLN A 51 -6.90 18.89 -5.51
CA GLN A 51 -7.15 19.27 -6.90
C GLN A 51 -5.93 18.95 -7.79
N GLU A 52 -4.74 19.20 -7.26
CA GLU A 52 -3.47 18.92 -7.95
C GLU A 52 -3.33 17.45 -8.30
N TRP A 53 -3.67 16.54 -7.39
CA TRP A 53 -3.67 15.10 -7.66
C TRP A 53 -4.56 14.73 -8.84
N THR A 54 -5.78 15.27 -8.86
CA THR A 54 -6.73 15.02 -9.96
C THR A 54 -6.17 15.50 -11.29
N VAL A 55 -5.62 16.72 -11.36
CA VAL A 55 -5.00 17.28 -12.57
C VAL A 55 -3.83 16.43 -13.05
N CYS A 56 -2.96 15.98 -12.14
CA CYS A 56 -1.83 15.12 -12.50
C CYS A 56 -2.32 13.77 -13.05
N ARG A 57 -3.28 13.13 -12.35
CA ARG A 57 -3.81 11.82 -12.73
C ARG A 57 -4.51 11.85 -14.08
N GLU A 58 -5.32 12.87 -14.33
CA GLU A 58 -6.01 13.08 -15.62
C GLU A 58 -5.01 13.32 -16.73
N TYR A 59 -4.02 14.20 -16.53
CA TYR A 59 -2.98 14.43 -17.53
C TYR A 59 -2.22 13.15 -17.88
N ILE A 60 -1.81 12.36 -16.88
CA ILE A 60 -1.08 11.10 -17.09
C ILE A 60 -1.92 10.09 -17.86
N ASN A 61 -3.19 9.92 -17.50
CA ASN A 61 -4.09 8.97 -18.18
C ASN A 61 -4.42 9.39 -19.61
N GLU A 62 -4.69 10.67 -19.81
CA GLU A 62 -5.35 11.13 -21.01
C GLU A 62 -4.37 11.72 -22.01
N ARG A 63 -3.31 12.42 -21.56
CA ARG A 63 -2.53 13.30 -22.45
C ARG A 63 -1.06 12.92 -22.58
N LEU A 64 -0.45 12.35 -21.55
CA LEU A 64 0.99 12.08 -21.50
C LEU A 64 1.50 11.32 -22.75
N ALA A 65 0.83 10.22 -23.13
CA ALA A 65 1.23 9.41 -24.27
C ALA A 65 0.97 10.06 -25.64
N MET A 66 0.07 11.05 -25.71
CA MET A 66 -0.19 11.81 -26.93
C MET A 66 0.85 12.91 -27.14
N GLU A 67 1.36 13.48 -26.05
CA GLU A 67 2.25 14.65 -26.07
C GLU A 67 3.73 14.29 -25.96
N HIS A 68 4.06 13.15 -25.35
CA HIS A 68 5.44 12.78 -25.02
C HIS A 68 5.76 11.33 -25.34
N ASP A 69 6.85 11.12 -26.06
CA ASP A 69 7.33 9.79 -26.42
C ASP A 69 8.09 9.12 -25.24
N PRO A 70 7.83 7.83 -24.94
CA PRO A 70 8.51 7.13 -23.84
C PRO A 70 9.99 6.84 -24.08
N ARG A 71 10.54 7.05 -25.29
CA ARG A 71 11.96 6.81 -25.63
C ARG A 71 12.95 7.64 -24.80
N GLY A 72 12.51 8.76 -24.22
CA GLY A 72 13.34 9.57 -23.31
C GLY A 72 13.34 9.07 -21.86
N GLY A 73 12.55 8.04 -21.54
CA GLY A 73 12.27 7.64 -20.17
C GLY A 73 11.59 8.75 -19.37
N LEU A 74 11.62 8.62 -18.04
CA LEU A 74 11.10 9.65 -17.13
C LEU A 74 11.97 10.90 -17.15
N THR A 75 13.29 10.75 -17.31
CA THR A 75 14.23 11.88 -17.34
C THR A 75 14.10 12.76 -18.58
N GLY A 76 13.58 12.21 -19.68
CA GLY A 76 13.39 12.92 -20.95
C GLY A 76 12.12 13.77 -21.05
N LEU A 77 11.20 13.65 -20.09
CA LEU A 77 10.01 14.51 -20.01
C LEU A 77 10.41 15.98 -19.74
N PRO A 78 9.60 16.99 -20.09
CA PRO A 78 9.84 18.36 -19.65
C PRO A 78 9.51 18.54 -18.16
N GLU A 79 10.15 19.51 -17.49
CA GLU A 79 10.12 19.61 -16.03
C GLU A 79 8.74 19.79 -15.36
N PRO A 80 7.75 20.52 -15.91
CA PRO A 80 6.41 20.51 -15.31
C PRO A 80 5.76 19.12 -15.38
N ILE A 81 6.03 18.35 -16.42
CA ILE A 81 5.46 17.01 -16.62
C ILE A 81 6.17 15.97 -15.77
N LYS A 82 7.50 16.08 -15.61
CA LYS A 82 8.23 15.25 -14.64
C LYS A 82 7.67 15.39 -13.24
N HIS A 83 7.33 16.61 -12.83
CA HIS A 83 6.78 16.84 -11.50
C HIS A 83 5.44 16.08 -11.33
N GLN A 84 4.53 16.22 -12.30
CA GLN A 84 3.23 15.52 -12.28
C GLN A 84 3.41 13.99 -12.24
N VAL A 85 4.28 13.45 -13.10
CA VAL A 85 4.56 12.00 -13.15
C VAL A 85 5.19 11.52 -11.85
N ARG A 86 6.18 12.23 -11.30
CA ARG A 86 6.81 11.86 -10.03
C ARG A 86 5.82 11.86 -8.88
N LYS A 87 4.96 12.88 -8.79
CA LYS A 87 3.94 12.99 -7.74
C LYS A 87 3.05 11.75 -7.68
N VAL A 88 2.59 11.27 -8.85
CA VAL A 88 1.72 10.09 -8.92
C VAL A 88 2.51 8.78 -8.80
N ALA A 89 3.63 8.65 -9.50
CA ALA A 89 4.44 7.42 -9.48
C ALA A 89 5.00 7.13 -8.09
N PHE A 90 5.52 8.16 -7.40
CA PHE A 90 6.09 7.99 -6.06
C PHE A 90 5.02 7.72 -5.01
N PHE A 91 3.83 8.31 -5.14
CA PHE A 91 2.72 7.96 -4.28
C PHE A 91 2.42 6.44 -4.32
N PHE A 92 2.29 5.85 -5.52
CA PHE A 92 2.03 4.42 -5.62
C PHE A 92 3.24 3.56 -5.28
N ASP A 93 4.46 4.03 -5.53
CA ASP A 93 5.68 3.35 -5.07
C ASP A 93 5.76 3.30 -3.55
N ASP A 94 5.41 4.40 -2.87
CA ASP A 94 5.35 4.48 -1.41
C ASP A 94 4.25 3.60 -0.82
N LEU A 95 3.05 3.59 -1.41
CA LEU A 95 2.02 2.61 -1.05
C LEU A 95 2.51 1.17 -1.25
N GLY A 96 3.22 0.91 -2.35
CA GLY A 96 3.82 -0.39 -2.64
C GLY A 96 4.80 -0.82 -1.57
N LYS A 97 5.64 0.08 -1.04
CA LYS A 97 6.54 -0.20 0.09
C LYS A 97 5.75 -0.62 1.33
N LEU A 98 4.71 0.13 1.68
CA LEU A 98 3.89 -0.16 2.85
C LEU A 98 3.23 -1.55 2.76
N VAL A 99 2.74 -1.92 1.58
CA VAL A 99 2.14 -3.25 1.32
C VAL A 99 3.22 -4.34 1.33
N ALA A 100 4.33 -4.16 0.62
CA ALA A 100 5.40 -5.15 0.50
C ALA A 100 6.04 -5.49 1.86
N HIS A 101 6.16 -4.48 2.74
CA HIS A 101 6.69 -4.65 4.08
C HIS A 101 5.63 -5.01 5.13
N ARG A 102 4.39 -5.29 4.72
CA ARG A 102 3.26 -5.66 5.60
C ARG A 102 2.99 -4.62 6.70
N VAL A 103 3.24 -3.35 6.39
CA VAL A 103 2.92 -2.22 7.26
C VAL A 103 1.43 -1.91 7.17
N VAL A 104 0.85 -1.99 5.98
CA VAL A 104 -0.60 -1.81 5.77
C VAL A 104 -1.21 -3.09 5.25
N ASP A 105 -2.48 -3.33 5.59
CA ASP A 105 -3.29 -4.41 5.04
C ASP A 105 -3.39 -4.26 3.51
N GLU A 106 -2.99 -5.29 2.78
CA GLU A 106 -3.04 -5.30 1.32
C GLU A 106 -4.47 -5.16 0.80
N ASP A 107 -5.45 -5.78 1.44
CA ASP A 107 -6.85 -5.76 1.03
C ASP A 107 -7.43 -4.36 1.14
N LEU A 108 -7.02 -3.60 2.16
CA LEU A 108 -7.39 -2.20 2.30
C LEU A 108 -6.89 -1.37 1.11
N ILE A 109 -5.62 -1.51 0.76
CA ILE A 109 -5.00 -0.73 -0.32
C ILE A 109 -5.52 -1.16 -1.68
N LEU A 110 -5.58 -2.45 -1.97
CA LEU A 110 -6.07 -2.96 -3.26
C LEU A 110 -7.57 -2.72 -3.44
N GLY A 111 -8.36 -2.83 -2.36
CA GLY A 111 -9.79 -2.52 -2.38
C GLY A 111 -10.07 -1.03 -2.62
N ALA A 112 -9.23 -0.12 -2.12
CA ALA A 112 -9.37 1.32 -2.29
C ALA A 112 -8.76 1.86 -3.59
N TYR A 113 -7.58 1.36 -3.98
CA TYR A 113 -6.77 1.93 -5.05
C TYR A 113 -6.46 0.98 -6.21
N GLY A 114 -6.83 -0.29 -6.16
CA GLY A 114 -6.40 -1.29 -7.15
C GLY A 114 -6.68 -0.88 -8.61
N GLY A 115 -7.86 -0.30 -8.89
CA GLY A 115 -8.18 0.24 -10.21
C GLY A 115 -7.28 1.41 -10.63
N SER A 116 -7.01 2.35 -9.72
CA SER A 116 -6.15 3.51 -9.96
C SER A 116 -4.69 3.11 -10.14
N VAL A 117 -4.18 2.19 -9.31
CA VAL A 117 -2.84 1.59 -9.43
C VAL A 117 -2.66 1.02 -10.84
N LEU A 118 -3.62 0.19 -11.31
CA LEU A 118 -3.53 -0.43 -12.63
C LEU A 118 -3.58 0.59 -13.77
N ALA A 119 -4.47 1.58 -13.69
CA ALA A 119 -4.56 2.63 -14.70
C ALA A 119 -3.24 3.40 -14.81
N MET A 120 -2.71 3.84 -13.67
CA MET A 120 -1.48 4.62 -13.60
C MET A 120 -0.25 3.82 -14.01
N TRP A 121 -0.17 2.54 -13.60
CA TRP A 121 0.92 1.67 -14.03
C TRP A 121 0.92 1.51 -15.54
N ARG A 122 -0.23 1.26 -16.17
CA ARG A 122 -0.32 1.11 -17.63
C ARG A 122 0.12 2.37 -18.37
N ALA A 123 -0.25 3.56 -17.87
CA ALA A 123 0.15 4.82 -18.47
C ALA A 123 1.67 5.08 -18.35
N LEU A 124 2.27 4.72 -17.21
CA LEU A 124 3.67 5.06 -16.89
C LEU A 124 4.68 3.96 -17.23
N ALA A 125 4.25 2.70 -17.36
CA ALA A 125 5.13 1.56 -17.60
C ALA A 125 6.08 1.75 -18.80
N PRO A 126 5.66 2.30 -19.95
CA PRO A 126 6.58 2.54 -21.06
C PRO A 126 7.73 3.50 -20.71
N TYR A 127 7.45 4.58 -19.98
CA TYR A 127 8.47 5.56 -19.56
C TYR A 127 9.40 4.98 -18.49
N ILE A 128 8.84 4.21 -17.55
CA ILE A 128 9.60 3.54 -16.49
C ILE A 128 10.52 2.47 -17.10
N ALA A 129 10.03 1.67 -18.06
CA ALA A 129 10.83 0.66 -18.74
C ALA A 129 12.05 1.29 -19.43
N THR A 130 11.83 2.32 -20.25
CA THR A 130 12.94 3.04 -20.89
C THR A 130 13.88 3.69 -19.87
N GLN A 131 13.35 4.23 -18.77
CA GLN A 131 14.20 4.80 -17.72
C GLN A 131 15.17 3.76 -17.14
N ARG A 132 14.67 2.54 -16.87
CA ARG A 132 15.49 1.43 -16.35
C ARG A 132 16.55 0.98 -17.35
N GLU A 133 16.28 1.07 -18.65
CA GLU A 133 17.28 0.81 -19.70
C GLU A 133 18.38 1.90 -19.71
N ILE A 134 18.02 3.15 -19.44
CA ILE A 134 18.96 4.29 -19.42
C ILE A 134 19.88 4.25 -18.20
N ASP A 135 19.33 4.04 -16.99
CA ASP A 135 20.07 4.17 -15.74
C ASP A 135 20.48 2.84 -15.08
N GLY A 136 19.94 1.71 -15.56
CA GLY A 136 20.17 0.38 -14.98
C GLY A 136 19.59 0.20 -13.57
N ALA A 137 18.76 1.13 -13.09
CA ALA A 137 18.25 1.17 -11.73
C ALA A 137 16.86 0.53 -11.61
N GLY A 138 16.52 0.04 -10.41
CA GLY A 138 15.19 -0.48 -10.07
C GLY A 138 14.15 0.63 -9.85
N THR A 139 13.96 1.52 -10.83
CA THR A 139 12.98 2.62 -10.74
C THR A 139 11.56 2.06 -10.58
N ALA A 140 10.82 2.53 -9.58
CA ALA A 140 9.41 2.21 -9.33
C ALA A 140 9.09 0.70 -9.12
N VAL A 141 10.02 -0.08 -8.55
CA VAL A 141 9.83 -1.53 -8.32
C VAL A 141 8.68 -1.85 -7.38
N TYR A 142 8.40 -1.00 -6.38
CA TYR A 142 7.30 -1.24 -5.45
C TYR A 142 5.96 -0.89 -6.09
N PHE A 143 5.92 0.14 -6.94
CA PHE A 143 4.75 0.43 -7.75
C PHE A 143 4.42 -0.73 -8.70
N GLU A 144 5.44 -1.30 -9.37
CA GLU A 144 5.25 -2.47 -10.24
C GLU A 144 4.70 -3.68 -9.49
N ASP A 145 5.28 -4.02 -8.33
CA ASP A 145 4.78 -5.13 -7.53
C ASP A 145 3.34 -4.88 -7.04
N LEU A 146 3.01 -3.64 -6.66
CA LEU A 146 1.65 -3.26 -6.28
C LEU A 146 0.68 -3.41 -7.46
N ALA A 147 1.08 -2.99 -8.66
CA ALA A 147 0.29 -3.15 -9.88
C ALA A 147 0.09 -4.62 -10.24
N ARG A 148 1.13 -5.45 -10.09
CA ARG A 148 1.05 -6.90 -10.26
C ARG A 148 0.05 -7.52 -9.28
N ARG A 149 0.10 -7.15 -8.00
CA ARG A 149 -0.86 -7.61 -6.98
C ARG A 149 -2.30 -7.19 -7.33
N ALA A 150 -2.49 -5.93 -7.72
CA ALA A 150 -3.79 -5.39 -8.14
C ALA A 150 -4.33 -6.10 -9.40
N HIS A 151 -3.46 -6.55 -10.31
CA HIS A 151 -3.87 -7.32 -11.48
C HIS A 151 -4.35 -8.72 -11.11
N THR A 152 -3.69 -9.35 -10.13
CA THR A 152 -4.02 -10.72 -9.68
C THR A 152 -5.21 -10.80 -8.72
N ARG A 153 -5.50 -9.71 -7.98
CA ARG A 153 -6.58 -9.64 -6.99
C ARG A 153 -7.42 -8.43 -7.30
N THR A 154 -8.53 -8.65 -7.99
CA THR A 154 -9.39 -7.54 -8.44
C THR A 154 -10.09 -6.89 -7.25
N GLY A 155 -10.35 -5.58 -7.35
CA GLY A 155 -11.08 -4.85 -6.33
C GLY A 155 -12.44 -5.50 -6.02
N THR A 156 -13.13 -6.03 -7.04
CA THR A 156 -14.42 -6.71 -6.90
C THR A 156 -14.34 -7.97 -6.04
N GLU A 157 -13.30 -8.81 -6.22
CA GLU A 157 -13.08 -10.00 -5.38
C GLU A 157 -12.80 -9.62 -3.92
N ILE A 158 -12.05 -8.53 -3.73
CA ILE A 158 -11.74 -8.00 -2.40
C ILE A 158 -13.00 -7.46 -1.72
N HIS A 159 -13.78 -6.65 -2.44
CA HIS A 159 -15.06 -6.10 -1.98
C HIS A 159 -16.03 -7.22 -1.55
N ALA A 160 -16.16 -8.26 -2.38
CA ALA A 160 -16.98 -9.43 -2.05
C ALA A 160 -16.49 -10.15 -0.78
N ARG A 161 -15.17 -10.36 -0.64
CA ARG A 161 -14.59 -11.03 0.54
C ARG A 161 -14.86 -10.27 1.84
N ILE A 162 -14.81 -8.94 1.83
CA ILE A 162 -15.06 -8.11 3.02
C ILE A 162 -16.54 -7.73 3.19
N GLY A 163 -17.43 -8.29 2.36
CA GLY A 163 -18.88 -8.11 2.48
C GLY A 163 -19.42 -6.77 1.97
N LEU A 164 -18.63 -6.00 1.22
CA LEU A 164 -19.15 -4.83 0.51
C LEU A 164 -20.11 -5.30 -0.59
N ARG A 165 -21.23 -4.60 -0.73
CA ARG A 165 -22.24 -4.87 -1.75
C ARG A 165 -22.45 -3.62 -2.59
N PRO A 166 -22.57 -3.75 -3.92
CA PRO A 166 -22.95 -2.63 -4.74
C PRO A 166 -24.32 -2.10 -4.30
N PHE A 167 -24.53 -0.79 -4.44
CA PHE A 167 -25.85 -0.20 -4.27
C PHE A 167 -26.79 -0.80 -5.33
N PRO A 168 -27.96 -1.33 -4.97
CA PRO A 168 -28.93 -1.79 -5.95
C PRO A 168 -29.44 -0.59 -6.74
N GLU A 169 -29.37 -0.65 -8.07
CA GLU A 169 -30.00 0.34 -8.96
C GLU A 169 -31.52 0.43 -8.74
#